data_AF-A0AAV2CL24-F1
#
_entry.id   AF-A0AAV2CL24-F1
#
_cell.length_a   1.000
_cell.length_b   1.000
_cell.length_c   1.000
_cell.angle_alpha   90.00
_cell.angle_beta   90.00
_cell.angle_gamma   90.00
#
_symmetry.space_group_name_H-M   'P 1'
#
loop_
_entity.id
_entity.type
_entity.pdbx_description
1 polymer ?
#
loop_
_entity_poly.entity_id
_entity_poly.type
_entity_poly.pdbx_seq_one_letter_code
_entity_poly.pdbx_strand_id
1 'polypeptide(L)'
;MAPVQKPRIELCLENHNARGNQDDNSSSVAKSNIHYNRPHNSVDFALTVVLDPAHVPHINAAGGAAWLPYCVSVRLRYSFLDNPNVSFLGMEGSHGGRACWLKGDEWEKCKQRVARTVEVSGGSSGGERDLSQGRLRIVADNVQKTLHLCLQGLRDGGNGGVTSSPGLT
;
A
#
# COMPACT_ATOMS: atom_id res chain seq x y z
N MET A 1 2.87 24.82 10.82
CA MET A 1 3.84 23.79 10.41
C MET A 1 3.16 22.44 10.63
N ALA A 2 2.65 21.82 9.56
CA ALA A 2 1.98 20.52 9.68
C ALA A 2 3.00 19.46 10.12
N PRO A 3 2.62 18.48 10.96
CA PRO A 3 3.57 17.49 11.47
C PRO A 3 4.17 16.71 10.29
N VAL A 4 5.50 16.59 10.26
CA VAL A 4 6.23 15.70 9.35
C VAL A 4 5.74 14.28 9.62
N GLN A 5 4.88 13.77 8.74
CA GLN A 5 4.39 12.40 8.84
C GLN A 5 5.39 11.48 8.17
N LYS A 6 6.20 10.80 8.98
CA LYS A 6 7.05 9.70 8.49
C LYS A 6 6.17 8.61 7.86
N PRO A 7 6.61 7.98 6.76
CA PRO A 7 5.93 6.83 6.21
C PRO A 7 5.77 5.76 7.30
N ARG A 8 4.55 5.27 7.47
CA ARG A 8 4.21 4.27 8.48
C ARG A 8 3.27 3.24 7.88
N ILE A 9 3.44 1.99 8.32
CA ILE A 9 2.55 0.88 7.99
C ILE A 9 1.65 0.62 9.18
N GLU A 10 0.35 0.58 8.91
CA GLU A 10 -0.68 0.29 9.90
C GLU A 10 -1.51 -0.91 9.43
N LEU A 11 -1.74 -1.84 10.36
CA LEU A 11 -2.75 -2.89 10.22
C LEU A 11 -4.02 -2.38 10.91
N CYS A 12 -4.99 -1.91 10.13
CA CYS A 12 -6.21 -1.33 10.67
C CYS A 12 -7.20 -2.45 11.05
N LEU A 13 -7.43 -2.63 12.35
CA LEU A 13 -8.54 -3.41 12.89
C LEU A 13 -9.71 -2.44 13.12
N GLU A 14 -10.63 -2.31 12.16
CA GLU A 14 -11.86 -1.52 12.40
C GLU A 14 -12.78 -2.30 13.34
N ASN A 15 -12.93 -1.82 14.57
CA ASN A 15 -13.93 -2.28 15.52
C ASN A 15 -14.99 -1.18 15.70
N HIS A 16 -16.15 -1.32 15.04
CA HIS A 16 -17.30 -0.47 15.36
C HIS A 16 -17.97 -1.05 16.61
N ASN A 17 -17.58 -0.57 17.80
CA ASN A 17 -18.38 -0.80 18.99
C ASN A 17 -19.80 -0.30 18.70
N ALA A 18 -20.74 -1.23 18.66
CA ALA A 18 -22.16 -1.01 18.44
C ALA A 18 -22.68 0.13 19.32
N ARG A 19 -22.97 1.28 18.70
CA ARG A 19 -23.91 2.25 19.25
C ARG A 19 -25.16 2.17 18.39
N GLY A 20 -26.22 1.68 19.03
CA GLY A 20 -27.37 1.07 18.41
C GLY A 20 -28.22 1.99 17.55
N ASN A 21 -29.00 1.39 16.66
CA ASN A 21 -30.37 1.05 17.01
C ASN A 21 -30.81 -0.16 16.17
N GLN A 22 -31.67 -0.98 16.75
CA GLN A 22 -32.34 -2.12 16.12
C GLN A 22 -33.20 -1.61 14.96
N ASP A 23 -33.06 -2.20 13.76
CA ASP A 23 -34.15 -2.76 12.95
C ASP A 23 -33.77 -2.96 11.46
N ASP A 24 -34.09 -4.18 11.00
CA ASP A 24 -34.42 -4.61 9.64
C ASP A 24 -33.34 -4.82 8.56
N ASN A 25 -32.92 -6.09 8.50
CA ASN A 25 -32.72 -6.90 7.28
C ASN A 25 -31.85 -6.34 6.14
N SER A 26 -30.64 -5.88 6.46
CA SER A 26 -29.54 -5.97 5.50
C SER A 26 -28.35 -6.62 6.17
N SER A 27 -27.65 -7.49 5.44
CA SER A 27 -26.43 -8.17 5.85
C SER A 27 -25.30 -7.17 6.11
N SER A 28 -25.39 -6.40 7.20
CA SER A 28 -24.33 -5.52 7.68
C SER A 28 -23.27 -6.38 8.38
N VAL A 29 -22.64 -7.27 7.61
CA VAL A 29 -21.42 -7.94 8.02
C VAL A 29 -20.41 -6.83 8.25
N ALA A 30 -20.06 -6.61 9.52
CA ALA A 30 -18.97 -5.75 9.92
C ALA A 30 -17.74 -6.10 9.05
N LYS A 31 -17.40 -5.21 8.12
CA LYS A 31 -16.50 -5.51 7.01
C LYS A 31 -15.06 -5.26 7.46
N SER A 32 -14.56 -6.08 8.39
CA SER A 32 -13.16 -6.04 8.78
C SER A 32 -12.27 -6.27 7.57
N ASN A 33 -11.20 -5.48 7.41
CA ASN A 33 -10.22 -5.69 6.33
C ASN A 33 -9.41 -6.98 6.49
N ILE A 34 -9.65 -7.75 7.55
CA ILE A 34 -9.08 -9.07 7.81
C ILE A 34 -10.17 -10.13 7.61
N HIS A 35 -9.92 -11.09 6.72
CA HIS A 35 -10.83 -12.19 6.41
C HIS A 35 -10.11 -13.53 6.56
N TYR A 36 -10.49 -14.31 7.57
CA TYR A 36 -9.97 -15.66 7.79
C TYR A 36 -10.74 -16.67 6.94
N ASN A 37 -10.04 -17.31 6.00
CA ASN A 37 -10.53 -18.41 5.19
C ASN A 37 -10.14 -19.74 5.84
N ARG A 38 -10.99 -20.23 6.74
CA ARG A 38 -10.78 -21.47 7.49
C ARG A 38 -10.54 -22.70 6.59
N PRO A 39 -11.32 -22.95 5.50
CA PRO A 39 -11.07 -24.09 4.62
C PRO A 39 -9.68 -24.11 3.97
N HIS A 40 -9.10 -22.93 3.72
CA HIS A 40 -7.82 -22.80 3.03
C HIS A 40 -6.66 -22.44 3.96
N ASN A 41 -6.91 -22.37 5.27
CA ASN A 41 -5.93 -21.98 6.28
C ASN A 41 -5.16 -20.72 5.86
N SER A 42 -5.91 -19.68 5.50
CA SER A 42 -5.34 -18.39 5.11
C SER A 42 -6.07 -17.20 5.75
N VAL A 43 -5.36 -16.10 5.99
CA VAL A 43 -5.94 -14.80 6.36
C VAL A 43 -5.62 -13.81 5.26
N ASP A 44 -6.66 -13.20 4.71
CA ASP A 44 -6.54 -12.05 3.83
C ASP A 44 -6.57 -10.80 4.70
N PHE A 45 -5.67 -9.85 4.48
CA PHE A 45 -5.59 -8.61 5.24
C PHE A 45 -5.08 -7.47 4.37
N ALA A 46 -5.16 -6.23 4.84
CA ALA A 46 -4.61 -5.07 4.15
C ALA A 46 -3.57 -4.36 5.00
N LEU A 47 -2.43 -4.01 4.39
CA LEU A 47 -1.46 -3.08 4.96
C LEU A 47 -1.75 -1.69 4.41
N THR A 48 -2.08 -0.75 5.31
CA THR A 48 -2.22 0.66 4.94
C THR A 48 -0.87 1.34 5.12
N VAL A 49 -0.34 1.87 4.03
CA VAL A 49 0.90 2.66 4.01
C VAL A 49 0.51 4.13 3.86
N VAL A 50 0.79 4.91 4.89
CA VAL A 50 0.68 6.37 4.82
C VAL A 50 1.96 6.89 4.16
N LEU A 51 1.80 7.59 3.04
CA LEU A 51 2.91 8.17 2.28
C LEU A 51 3.29 9.52 2.88
N ASP A 52 4.58 9.82 2.87
CA ASP A 52 5.09 11.12 3.31
C ASP A 52 4.74 12.20 2.26
N PRO A 53 3.98 13.24 2.64
CA PRO A 53 3.62 14.33 1.73
C PRO A 53 4.82 15.02 1.07
N ALA A 54 6.00 15.03 1.71
CA ALA A 54 7.21 15.63 1.13
C ALA A 54 7.71 14.93 -0.13
N HIS A 55 7.33 13.65 -0.32
CA HIS A 55 7.74 12.83 -1.44
C HIS A 55 6.65 12.64 -2.50
N VAL A 56 5.44 13.15 -2.23
CA VAL A 56 4.32 13.11 -3.17
C VAL A 56 4.37 14.34 -4.06
N PRO A 57 4.26 14.21 -5.41
CA PRO A 57 4.17 15.37 -6.29
C PRO A 57 3.04 16.30 -5.84
N HIS A 58 3.25 17.62 -5.92
CA HIS A 58 2.18 18.59 -5.64
C HIS A 58 1.08 18.49 -6.70
N ILE A 59 0.08 17.66 -6.44
CA ILE A 59 -1.12 17.58 -7.26
C ILE A 59 -2.11 18.61 -6.70
N ASN A 60 -2.55 19.52 -7.56
CA ASN A 60 -3.47 20.58 -7.20
C ASN A 60 -4.87 19.97 -7.01
N ALA A 61 -5.10 19.31 -5.87
CA ALA A 61 -6.42 18.81 -5.50
C ALA A 61 -7.29 20.00 -5.08
N ALA A 62 -7.86 20.71 -6.06
CA ALA A 62 -8.85 21.73 -5.80
C ALA A 62 -10.11 21.06 -5.21
N GLY A 63 -10.40 21.30 -3.93
CA GLY A 63 -11.60 20.82 -3.25
C GLY A 63 -11.35 20.16 -1.90
N GLY A 64 -12.42 19.96 -1.13
CA GLY A 64 -12.42 19.52 0.28
C GLY A 64 -11.91 18.10 0.57
N ALA A 65 -11.10 17.51 -0.32
CA ALA A 65 -10.41 16.21 -0.11
C ALA A 65 -8.88 16.36 0.00
N ALA A 66 -8.32 17.57 -0.15
CA ALA A 66 -6.89 17.84 -0.04
C ALA A 66 -6.29 17.58 1.36
N TRP A 67 -7.13 17.36 2.36
CA TRP A 67 -6.72 17.06 3.75
C TRP A 67 -6.53 15.55 4.01
N LEU A 68 -6.98 14.67 3.11
CA LEU A 68 -6.87 13.23 3.31
C LEU A 68 -5.42 12.80 3.17
N PRO A 69 -4.89 11.96 4.10
CA PRO A 69 -3.54 11.44 3.97
C PRO A 69 -3.39 10.65 2.67
N TYR A 70 -2.24 10.82 2.01
CA TYR A 70 -1.88 10.05 0.84
C TYR A 70 -1.64 8.60 1.27
N CYS A 71 -2.64 7.73 1.12
CA CYS A 71 -2.57 6.36 1.58
C CYS A 71 -2.62 5.38 0.42
N VAL A 72 -1.92 4.27 0.60
CA VAL A 72 -1.98 3.09 -0.24
C VAL A 72 -2.36 1.90 0.63
N SER A 73 -3.39 1.16 0.24
CA SER A 73 -3.78 -0.11 0.83
C SER A 73 -3.24 -1.26 -0.03
N VAL A 74 -2.41 -2.12 0.55
CA VAL A 74 -1.88 -3.32 -0.09
C VAL A 74 -2.57 -4.54 0.51
N ARG A 75 -3.38 -5.23 -0.28
CA ARG A 75 -4.10 -6.44 0.12
C ARG A 75 -3.21 -7.66 -0.05
N LEU A 76 -3.09 -8.44 1.01
CA LEU A 76 -2.21 -9.59 1.12
C LEU A 76 -2.98 -10.80 1.64
N ARG A 77 -2.46 -11.99 1.36
CA ARG A 77 -2.90 -13.24 1.97
C ARG A 77 -1.74 -13.93 2.65
N TYR A 78 -1.89 -14.26 3.92
CA TYR A 78 -0.98 -15.13 4.65
C TYR A 78 -1.58 -16.53 4.77
N SER A 79 -0.82 -17.55 4.38
CA SER A 79 -1.20 -18.96 4.53
C SER A 79 -0.37 -19.58 5.66
N PHE A 80 -0.97 -20.32 6.60
CA PHE A 80 -0.30 -20.76 7.84
C PHE A 80 0.25 -22.19 7.83
N LEU A 81 -0.13 -23.01 6.84
CA LEU A 81 0.04 -24.46 6.89
C LEU A 81 1.37 -24.91 6.26
N ASP A 82 1.38 -25.97 5.45
CA ASP A 82 2.58 -26.43 4.76
C ASP A 82 3.14 -25.32 3.86
N ASN A 83 4.34 -24.84 4.21
CA ASN A 83 5.03 -23.72 3.58
C ASN A 83 4.31 -22.36 3.75
N PRO A 84 4.36 -21.76 4.96
CA PRO A 84 3.66 -20.51 5.20
C PRO A 84 4.20 -19.40 4.32
N ASN A 85 3.31 -18.68 3.63
CA ASN A 85 3.70 -17.68 2.65
C ASN A 85 2.82 -16.44 2.73
N VAL A 86 3.34 -15.31 2.25
CA VAL A 86 2.58 -14.08 2.03
C VAL A 86 2.47 -13.86 0.52
N SER A 87 1.25 -13.65 0.02
CA SER A 87 0.97 -13.41 -1.40
C SER A 87 0.22 -12.10 -1.60
N PHE A 88 0.41 -11.49 -2.77
CA PHE A 88 -0.24 -10.25 -3.16
C PHE A 88 -1.64 -10.53 -3.72
N LEU A 89 -2.65 -9.79 -3.24
CA LEU A 89 -4.03 -9.88 -3.74
C LEU A 89 -4.44 -8.65 -4.56
N GLY A 90 -3.91 -7.48 -4.21
CA GLY A 90 -4.30 -6.24 -4.85
C GLY A 90 -3.73 -5.02 -4.14
N MET A 91 -3.88 -3.87 -4.78
CA MET A 91 -3.38 -2.62 -4.24
C MET A 91 -4.26 -1.47 -4.70
N GLU A 92 -4.69 -0.65 -3.75
CA GLU A 92 -5.55 0.50 -3.96
C GLU A 92 -4.87 1.73 -3.35
N GLY A 93 -5.01 2.87 -4.00
CA GLY A 93 -4.53 4.15 -3.47
C GLY A 93 -5.68 5.15 -3.41
N SER A 94 -5.52 6.22 -2.64
CA SER A 94 -6.47 7.34 -2.62
C SER A 94 -6.80 7.78 -4.06
N HIS A 95 -8.10 7.89 -4.38
CA HIS A 95 -8.63 8.15 -5.73
C HIS A 95 -8.11 7.18 -6.82
N GLY A 96 -7.90 5.91 -6.48
CA GLY A 96 -7.37 4.89 -7.40
C GLY A 96 -5.88 5.08 -7.74
N GLY A 97 -5.11 5.68 -6.82
CA GLY A 97 -3.69 6.00 -7.00
C GLY A 97 -3.44 7.37 -7.61
N ARG A 98 -4.46 8.04 -8.17
CA ARG A 98 -4.30 9.35 -8.82
C ARG A 98 -3.92 10.49 -7.87
N ALA A 99 -4.06 10.29 -6.56
CA ALA A 99 -3.60 11.24 -5.56
C ALA A 99 -2.07 11.38 -5.51
N CYS A 100 -1.31 10.40 -6.03
CA CYS A 100 0.16 10.50 -6.08
C CYS A 100 0.73 10.21 -7.48
N TRP A 101 0.05 9.41 -8.29
CA TRP A 101 0.47 9.05 -9.64
C TRP A 101 -0.40 9.77 -10.67
N LEU A 102 0.15 10.79 -11.34
CA LEU A 102 -0.55 11.56 -12.38
C LEU A 102 -0.90 10.71 -13.61
N LYS A 103 -0.02 9.77 -13.97
CA LYS A 103 -0.19 8.87 -15.11
C LYS A 103 -0.64 7.50 -14.61
N GLY A 104 -1.71 6.96 -15.19
CA GLY A 104 -2.21 5.62 -14.85
C GLY A 104 -1.15 4.52 -15.02
N ASP A 105 -0.35 4.59 -16.08
CA ASP A 105 0.71 3.61 -16.35
C ASP A 105 1.77 3.54 -15.24
N GLU A 106 2.12 4.68 -14.63
CA GLU A 106 3.10 4.71 -13.53
C GLU A 106 2.53 4.09 -12.25
N TRP A 107 1.21 4.24 -12.02
CA TRP A 107 0.52 3.53 -10.95
C TRP A 107 0.50 2.02 -11.18
N GLU A 108 0.18 1.58 -12.40
CA GLU A 108 0.20 0.15 -12.75
C GLU A 108 1.60 -0.47 -12.62
N LYS A 109 2.65 0.23 -13.08
CA LYS A 109 4.04 -0.17 -12.87
C LYS A 109 4.39 -0.26 -11.38
N CYS A 110 3.92 0.69 -10.56
CA CYS A 110 4.11 0.63 -9.12
C CYS A 110 3.47 -0.61 -8.51
N LYS A 111 2.20 -0.91 -8.85
CA LYS A 111 1.51 -2.12 -8.40
C LYS A 111 2.26 -3.40 -8.78
N GLN A 112 2.75 -3.49 -10.02
CA GLN A 112 3.55 -4.62 -10.48
C GLN A 112 4.86 -4.79 -9.70
N ARG A 113 5.56 -3.68 -9.39
CA ARG A 113 6.78 -3.72 -8.57
C ARG A 113 6.48 -4.18 -7.15
N VAL A 114 5.41 -3.68 -6.54
CA VAL A 114 4.99 -4.09 -5.19
C VAL A 114 4.61 -5.57 -5.17
N ALA A 115 3.82 -6.05 -6.15
CA ALA A 115 3.45 -7.46 -6.26
C ALA A 115 4.68 -8.37 -6.31
N ARG A 116 5.65 -8.06 -7.19
CA ARG A 116 6.91 -8.81 -7.28
C ARG A 116 7.70 -8.79 -5.98
N THR A 117 7.79 -7.65 -5.30
CA THR A 117 8.47 -7.53 -4.01
C THR A 117 7.84 -8.43 -2.96
N VAL A 118 6.49 -8.48 -2.92
CA VAL A 118 5.75 -9.36 -1.99
C VAL A 118 6.03 -10.82 -2.30
N GLU A 119 5.99 -11.23 -3.56
CA GLU A 119 6.28 -12.62 -3.95
C GLU A 119 7.69 -13.05 -3.57
N VAL A 120 8.69 -12.19 -3.80
CA VAL A 120 10.10 -12.46 -3.44
C VAL A 120 10.30 -12.51 -1.93
N SER A 121 9.65 -11.61 -1.18
CA SER A 121 9.81 -11.52 0.29
C SER A 121 8.92 -12.50 1.05
N GLY A 122 7.82 -12.93 0.44
CA GLY A 122 6.78 -13.76 1.05
C GLY A 122 6.95 -15.25 0.77
N GLY A 123 7.86 -15.64 -0.13
CA GLY A 123 8.21 -17.04 -0.42
C GLY A 123 9.16 -17.65 0.61
N SER A 124 9.10 -18.98 0.79
CA SER A 124 10.09 -19.72 1.60
C SER A 124 11.38 -19.91 0.81
N SER A 125 12.31 -18.96 0.93
CA SER A 125 13.71 -19.20 0.63
C SER A 125 14.51 -19.23 1.93
N GLY A 126 14.69 -20.44 2.47
CA GLY A 126 15.82 -20.79 3.32
C GLY A 126 15.81 -20.28 4.77
N GLY A 127 15.61 -21.23 5.69
CA GLY A 127 16.17 -21.15 7.04
C GLY A 127 15.17 -20.79 8.13
N GLU A 128 15.18 -21.63 9.17
CA GLU A 128 14.59 -21.50 10.50
C GLU A 128 14.98 -20.20 11.25
N ARG A 129 15.75 -19.31 10.61
CA ARG A 129 16.55 -18.27 11.24
C ARG A 129 15.92 -16.88 11.33
N ASP A 130 14.69 -16.69 10.82
CA ASP A 130 14.02 -15.37 10.87
C ASP A 130 12.59 -15.42 11.45
N LEU A 131 12.37 -16.34 12.40
CA LEU A 131 11.14 -16.38 13.19
C LEU A 131 11.07 -15.27 14.25
N SER A 132 12.19 -14.59 14.55
CA SER A 132 12.22 -13.55 15.59
C SER A 132 11.64 -12.21 15.13
N GLN A 133 11.67 -11.90 13.83
CA GLN A 133 11.06 -10.68 13.27
C GLN A 133 9.75 -10.90 12.53
N GLY A 134 9.41 -12.14 12.18
CA GLY A 134 8.14 -12.50 11.53
C GLY A 134 8.10 -12.10 10.05
N ARG A 135 7.76 -13.04 9.17
CA ARG A 135 7.74 -12.85 7.70
C ARG A 135 6.97 -11.61 7.25
N LEU A 136 5.87 -11.31 7.92
CA LEU A 136 5.05 -10.14 7.63
C LEU A 136 5.82 -8.82 7.79
N ARG A 137 6.73 -8.73 8.75
CA ARG A 137 7.54 -7.53 8.96
C ARG A 137 8.47 -7.28 7.77
N ILE A 138 9.14 -8.32 7.28
CA ILE A 138 10.02 -8.23 6.11
C ILE A 138 9.23 -7.77 4.88
N VAL A 139 8.05 -8.37 4.66
CA VAL A 139 7.14 -7.97 3.57
C VAL A 139 6.73 -6.51 3.73
N ALA A 140 6.31 -6.09 4.93
CA ALA A 140 5.90 -4.73 5.21
C ALA A 140 7.05 -3.73 4.93
N ASP A 141 8.25 -3.98 5.46
CA ASP A 141 9.42 -3.13 5.27
C ASP A 141 9.81 -3.00 3.78
N ASN A 142 9.76 -4.11 3.04
CA ASN A 142 10.09 -4.12 1.61
C ASN A 142 9.01 -3.45 0.75
N VAL A 143 7.73 -3.60 1.11
CA VAL A 143 6.61 -2.88 0.48
C VAL A 143 6.78 -1.36 0.71
N GLN A 144 7.07 -0.94 1.94
CA GLN A 144 7.31 0.47 2.26
C GLN A 144 8.46 1.06 1.43
N LYS A 145 9.60 0.36 1.38
CA LYS A 145 10.77 0.77 0.58
C LYS A 145 10.44 0.86 -0.91
N THR A 146 9.74 -0.13 -1.45
CA THR A 146 9.36 -0.18 -2.87
C THR A 146 8.43 0.99 -3.23
N LEU A 147 7.44 1.27 -2.39
CA LEU A 147 6.53 2.40 -2.56
C LEU A 147 7.28 3.73 -2.55
N HIS A 148 8.20 3.89 -1.61
CA HIS A 148 9.02 5.10 -1.51
C HIS A 148 9.88 5.31 -2.77
N LEU A 149 10.52 4.26 -3.28
CA LEU A 149 11.30 4.31 -4.53
C LEU A 149 10.43 4.64 -5.75
N CYS A 150 9.19 4.13 -5.80
CA CYS A 150 8.27 4.45 -6.89
C CYS A 150 7.91 5.94 -6.88
N LEU A 151 7.66 6.52 -5.70
CA LEU A 151 7.37 7.95 -5.56
C LEU A 151 8.57 8.83 -5.92
N GLN A 152 9.78 8.45 -5.49
CA GLN A 152 11.01 9.18 -5.85
C GLN A 152 11.21 9.22 -7.38
N GLY A 153 10.98 8.10 -8.07
CA GLY A 153 11.10 8.05 -9.53
C GLY A 153 10.13 8.97 -10.29
N LEU A 154 8.96 9.28 -9.70
CA LEU A 154 8.02 10.25 -10.29
C LEU A 154 8.58 11.68 -10.29
N ARG A 155 9.36 12.04 -9.25
CA ARG A 155 9.96 13.37 -9.15
C ARG A 155 11.07 13.56 -10.16
N ASP A 156 11.95 12.57 -10.29
CA ASP A 156 13.09 12.65 -11.21
C ASP A 156 12.63 12.59 -12.68
N GLY A 157 11.55 11.84 -12.97
CA GLY A 157 10.94 11.79 -14.31
C GLY A 157 10.09 13.03 -14.67
N GLY A 158 9.73 13.87 -13.69
CA GLY A 158 8.96 15.10 -13.89
C GLY A 158 9.78 16.27 -14.44
N ASN A 159 11.11 16.17 -14.42
CA ASN A 159 12.03 17.21 -14.89
C ASN A 159 12.49 17.04 -16.35
N GLY A 160 11.96 16.06 -17.09
CA GLY A 160 12.32 15.77 -18.49
C GLY A 160 11.66 16.68 -19.53
N GLY A 161 11.43 17.95 -19.20
CA GLY A 161 10.70 18.92 -20.02
C GLY A 161 11.45 20.23 -20.25
N VAL A 162 12.78 20.22 -20.36
CA VAL A 162 13.52 21.28 -21.05
C VAL A 162 14.77 20.67 -21.67
N THR A 163 14.64 20.22 -22.90
CA THR A 163 15.80 20.11 -23.79
C THR A 163 16.21 21.53 -24.17
N SER A 164 17.05 22.17 -23.37
CA SER A 164 17.86 23.28 -23.86
C SER A 164 18.91 22.67 -24.80
N SER A 165 18.60 22.68 -26.10
CA SER A 165 19.57 22.43 -27.16
C SER A 165 20.76 23.39 -26.99
N PRO A 166 22.02 22.93 -27.02
CA PRO A 166 23.14 23.84 -27.21
C PRO A 166 23.11 24.36 -28.64
N GLY A 167 23.29 25.67 -28.80
CA GLY A 167 23.09 26.39 -30.05
C GLY A 167 24.09 26.09 -31.16
N LEU A 168 23.70 26.48 -32.37
CA LEU A 168 24.60 26.81 -33.47
C LEU A 168 24.01 27.97 -34.27
N THR A 169 24.60 29.16 -34.11
CA THR A 169 24.83 30.17 -35.15
C THR A 169 26.07 30.97 -34.76
#